data_AF-A0A0L0GA07-F1
#
_entry.id   AF-A0A0L0GA07-F1
#
_cell.length_a   1.000
_cell.length_b   1.000
_cell.length_c   1.000
_cell.angle_alpha   90.00
_cell.angle_beta   90.00
_cell.angle_gamma   90.00
#
_symmetry.space_group_name_H-M   'P 1'
#
loop_
_entity.id
_entity.type
_entity.pdbx_description
1 polymer ?
#
loop_
_entity_poly.entity_id
_entity_poly.type
_entity_poly.pdbx_seq_one_letter_code
_entity_poly.pdbx_strand_id
1 'polypeptide(L)'
;MYASICLYFHSHLSWFFSSTTLQASLVKVGHLNADTFMGFLAVSCMFAGAATSALQGGMFGLAGLLPGVYTQSLLLGQALAGLIVAGLNVLFLRGGVDLGFNPAFVYFITSCIVAFFALFAFVWVVRTPVMKYYAQHDTVESSPAKPKEYEIRRTFDAIYDQLLIVGYNFFITLLVFPSLTSKIIDHNQWLVQADGTNLFVPVFTFLLFNLGDVVGRTLSAYGNLFTAYNLRYAVLVRTLFVPAFLLCDVKFSIVSAVLFNSDLWYILFMILFSVSSGYLGAQCMMFGPQCADVRDRECAGTMMAFSLTIGLLIGSWLSFLLIAD
;
A
#
# COMPACT_ATOMS: atom_id res chain seq x y z
N MET A 1 10.51 -18.24 19.33
CA MET A 1 10.36 -17.23 18.27
C MET A 1 9.99 -17.84 16.92
N TYR A 2 10.89 -18.60 16.26
CA TYR A 2 10.60 -19.17 14.92
C TYR A 2 9.40 -20.12 14.85
N ALA A 3 9.17 -20.96 15.86
CA ALA A 3 7.99 -21.83 15.92
C ALA A 3 6.67 -21.04 16.06
N SER A 4 6.67 -19.96 16.85
CA SER A 4 5.53 -19.05 17.04
C SER A 4 5.22 -18.25 15.78
N ILE A 5 6.26 -17.79 15.07
CA ILE A 5 6.13 -17.09 13.78
C ILE A 5 5.58 -18.05 12.72
N CYS A 6 6.08 -19.28 12.63
CA CYS A 6 5.55 -20.29 11.71
C CYS A 6 4.09 -20.66 12.01
N LEU A 7 3.71 -20.81 13.29
CA LEU A 7 2.33 -21.07 13.70
C LEU A 7 1.40 -19.91 13.33
N TYR A 8 1.84 -18.68 13.56
CA TYR A 8 1.12 -17.46 13.21
C TYR A 8 0.92 -17.32 11.69
N PHE A 9 1.98 -17.57 10.92
CA PHE A 9 1.91 -17.53 9.46
C PHE A 9 1.03 -18.65 8.91
N HIS A 10 1.07 -19.84 9.52
CA HIS A 10 0.22 -20.96 9.16
C HIS A 10 -1.27 -20.68 9.43
N SER A 11 -1.62 -20.12 10.59
CA SER A 11 -3.00 -19.74 10.92
C SER A 11 -3.51 -18.61 10.04
N HIS A 12 -2.64 -17.69 9.62
CA HIS A 12 -3.01 -16.61 8.70
C HIS A 12 -3.17 -17.07 7.25
N LEU A 13 -2.28 -17.91 6.72
CA LEU A 13 -2.46 -18.46 5.36
C LEU A 13 -3.71 -19.34 5.29
N SER A 14 -3.95 -20.18 6.30
CA SER A 14 -5.14 -21.03 6.31
C SER A 14 -6.42 -20.19 6.30
N TRP A 15 -6.45 -19.09 7.05
CA TRP A 15 -7.57 -18.14 7.02
C TRP A 15 -7.67 -17.38 5.68
N PHE A 16 -6.55 -16.91 5.12
CA PHE A 16 -6.52 -16.25 3.80
C PHE A 16 -7.05 -17.16 2.69
N PHE A 17 -6.59 -18.42 2.64
CA PHE A 17 -7.09 -19.39 1.66
C PHE A 17 -8.55 -19.74 1.90
N SER A 18 -8.98 -19.88 3.17
CA SER A 18 -10.38 -20.19 3.49
C SER A 18 -11.32 -19.06 3.07
N SER A 19 -10.96 -17.81 3.36
CA SER A 19 -11.75 -16.62 3.02
C SER A 19 -11.80 -16.37 1.51
N THR A 20 -10.68 -16.49 0.80
CA THR A 20 -10.63 -16.31 -0.66
C THR A 20 -11.34 -17.44 -1.41
N THR A 21 -11.23 -18.68 -0.94
CA THR A 21 -11.98 -19.82 -1.51
C THR A 21 -13.49 -19.64 -1.28
N LEU A 22 -13.88 -19.15 -0.10
CA LEU A 22 -15.28 -18.86 0.21
C LEU A 22 -15.83 -17.70 -0.65
N GLN A 23 -15.06 -16.64 -0.87
CA GLN A 23 -15.46 -15.57 -1.79
C GLN A 23 -15.59 -16.08 -3.23
N ALA A 24 -14.63 -16.86 -3.71
CA ALA A 24 -14.64 -17.43 -5.06
C ALA A 24 -15.81 -18.41 -5.28
N SER A 25 -16.21 -19.16 -4.25
CA SER A 25 -17.37 -20.04 -4.32
C SER A 25 -18.69 -19.27 -4.25
N LEU A 26 -18.78 -18.22 -3.42
CA LEU A 26 -19.97 -17.37 -3.31
C LEU A 26 -20.26 -16.60 -4.61
N VAL A 27 -19.23 -16.19 -5.36
CA VAL A 27 -19.39 -15.58 -6.69
C VAL A 27 -20.08 -16.53 -7.68
N LYS A 28 -19.97 -17.86 -7.49
CA LYS A 28 -20.65 -18.86 -8.33
C LYS A 28 -22.06 -19.20 -7.86
N VAL A 29 -22.44 -18.85 -6.63
CA VAL A 29 -23.78 -19.10 -6.10
C VAL A 29 -24.67 -17.93 -6.52
N GLY A 30 -25.28 -18.03 -7.71
CA GLY A 30 -26.10 -16.99 -8.35
C GLY A 30 -27.44 -16.65 -7.67
N HIS A 31 -27.58 -16.87 -6.35
CA HIS A 31 -28.84 -16.70 -5.60
C HIS A 31 -28.73 -15.76 -4.39
N LEU A 32 -27.59 -15.07 -4.19
CA LEU A 32 -27.45 -14.12 -3.09
C LEU A 32 -27.95 -12.73 -3.51
N ASN A 33 -28.80 -12.13 -2.67
CA ASN A 33 -29.16 -10.72 -2.81
C ASN A 33 -27.90 -9.84 -2.77
N ALA A 34 -27.87 -8.80 -3.59
CA ALA A 34 -26.71 -7.91 -3.75
C ALA A 34 -26.23 -7.34 -2.40
N ASP A 35 -27.16 -6.93 -1.53
CA ASP A 35 -26.85 -6.39 -0.20
C ASP A 35 -26.17 -7.42 0.71
N THR A 36 -26.65 -8.66 0.70
CA THR A 36 -26.05 -9.77 1.47
C THR A 36 -24.65 -10.08 0.96
N PHE A 37 -24.45 -10.08 -0.37
CA PHE A 37 -23.14 -10.29 -0.98
C PHE A 37 -22.17 -9.15 -0.64
N MET A 38 -22.60 -7.89 -0.73
CA MET A 38 -21.80 -6.73 -0.35
C MET A 38 -21.44 -6.73 1.14
N GLY A 39 -22.39 -7.06 2.02
CA GLY A 39 -22.13 -7.17 3.47
C GLY A 39 -21.10 -8.26 3.78
N PHE A 40 -21.21 -9.42 3.15
CA PHE A 40 -20.23 -10.49 3.28
C PHE A 40 -18.84 -10.07 2.77
N LEU A 41 -18.77 -9.41 1.62
CA LEU A 41 -17.51 -8.87 1.08
C LEU A 41 -16.88 -7.85 2.03
N ALA A 42 -17.66 -6.93 2.59
CA ALA A 42 -17.15 -5.93 3.53
C ALA A 42 -16.55 -6.58 4.78
N VAL A 43 -17.27 -7.53 5.41
CA VAL A 43 -16.79 -8.23 6.61
C VAL A 43 -15.53 -9.04 6.32
N SER A 44 -15.49 -9.78 5.22
CA SER A 44 -14.31 -10.57 4.84
C SER A 44 -13.09 -9.68 4.53
N CYS A 45 -13.29 -8.53 3.88
CA CYS A 45 -12.23 -7.51 3.69
C CYS A 45 -11.73 -6.92 5.01
N MET A 46 -12.60 -6.70 6.01
CA MET A 46 -12.18 -6.21 7.33
C MET A 46 -11.23 -7.19 8.04
N PHE A 47 -11.59 -8.48 8.06
CA PHE A 47 -10.74 -9.50 8.66
C PHE A 47 -9.42 -9.69 7.88
N ALA A 48 -9.48 -9.67 6.54
CA ALA A 48 -8.29 -9.73 5.70
C ALA A 48 -7.37 -8.52 5.98
N GLY A 49 -7.94 -7.31 6.08
CA GLY A 49 -7.21 -6.09 6.41
C GLY A 49 -6.53 -6.16 7.79
N ALA A 50 -7.23 -6.66 8.81
CA ALA A 50 -6.67 -6.84 10.15
C ALA A 50 -5.51 -7.86 10.17
N ALA A 51 -5.65 -8.95 9.41
CA ALA A 51 -4.57 -9.93 9.24
C ALA A 51 -3.36 -9.31 8.53
N THR A 52 -3.61 -8.58 7.44
CA THR A 52 -2.56 -7.88 6.68
C THR A 52 -1.85 -6.84 7.52
N SER A 53 -2.56 -6.03 8.33
CA SER A 53 -1.94 -5.01 9.18
C SER A 53 -1.05 -5.63 10.26
N ALA A 54 -1.47 -6.75 10.85
CA ALA A 54 -0.69 -7.43 11.87
C ALA A 54 0.58 -8.09 11.28
N LEU A 55 0.46 -8.74 10.12
CA LEU A 55 1.61 -9.26 9.37
C LEU A 55 2.55 -8.14 8.92
N GLN A 56 2.00 -7.03 8.42
CA GLN A 56 2.75 -5.87 7.98
C GLN A 56 3.58 -5.29 9.13
N GLY A 57 2.98 -5.12 10.32
CA GLY A 57 3.69 -4.66 11.52
C GLY A 57 4.88 -5.55 11.86
N GLY A 58 4.68 -6.88 11.90
CA GLY A 58 5.76 -7.83 12.18
C GLY A 58 6.87 -7.84 11.11
N MET A 59 6.50 -7.73 9.82
CA MET A 59 7.49 -7.66 8.74
C MET A 59 8.31 -6.38 8.77
N PHE A 60 7.70 -5.23 9.04
CA PHE A 60 8.42 -3.96 9.18
C PHE A 60 9.24 -3.89 10.47
N GLY A 61 8.80 -4.53 11.54
CA GLY A 61 9.63 -4.71 12.73
C GLY A 61 10.91 -5.47 12.42
N LEU A 62 10.80 -6.64 11.78
CA LEU A 62 11.97 -7.43 11.35
C LEU A 62 12.85 -6.66 10.34
N ALA A 63 12.25 -5.92 9.41
CA ALA A 63 12.99 -5.10 8.46
C ALA A 63 13.72 -3.92 9.12
N GLY A 64 13.19 -3.39 10.22
CA GLY A 64 13.81 -2.32 11.01
C GLY A 64 15.18 -2.70 11.57
N LEU A 65 15.40 -3.99 11.87
CA LEU A 65 16.69 -4.52 12.34
C LEU A 65 17.78 -4.45 11.26
N LEU A 66 17.37 -4.47 9.99
CA LEU A 66 18.25 -4.53 8.84
C LEU A 66 18.56 -3.11 8.32
N PRO A 67 19.61 -2.95 7.49
CA PRO A 67 19.83 -1.71 6.75
C PRO A 67 18.60 -1.29 5.95
N GLY A 68 18.35 0.02 5.82
CA GLY A 68 17.09 0.53 5.23
C GLY A 68 16.77 0.03 3.82
N VAL A 69 17.76 -0.40 3.04
CA VAL A 69 17.56 -0.98 1.70
C VAL A 69 16.61 -2.20 1.74
N TYR A 70 16.60 -2.96 2.84
CA TYR A 70 15.69 -4.10 3.00
C TYR A 70 14.25 -3.66 3.24
N THR A 71 14.04 -2.58 4.00
CA THR A 71 12.72 -1.94 4.17
C THR A 71 12.18 -1.42 2.85
N GLN A 72 13.03 -0.81 2.03
CA GLN A 72 12.68 -0.39 0.67
C GLN A 72 12.29 -1.58 -0.21
N SER A 73 13.03 -2.68 -0.15
CA SER A 73 12.72 -3.89 -0.92
C SER A 73 11.36 -4.50 -0.52
N LEU A 74 11.05 -4.49 0.78
CA LEU A 74 9.73 -4.91 1.28
C LEU A 74 8.60 -4.01 0.73
N LEU A 75 8.82 -2.69 0.72
CA LEU A 75 7.87 -1.74 0.14
C LEU A 75 7.73 -1.93 -1.37
N LEU A 76 8.82 -2.16 -2.10
CA LEU A 76 8.76 -2.42 -3.54
C LEU A 76 7.90 -3.65 -3.85
N GLY A 77 8.00 -4.71 -3.05
CA GLY A 77 7.13 -5.89 -3.16
C GLY A 77 5.63 -5.56 -3.07
N GLN A 78 5.24 -4.65 -2.17
CA GLN A 78 3.84 -4.19 -2.05
C GLN A 78 3.38 -3.43 -3.30
N ALA A 79 4.23 -2.55 -3.84
CA ALA A 79 3.89 -1.78 -5.05
C ALA A 79 3.80 -2.68 -6.30
N LEU A 80 4.70 -3.66 -6.42
CA LEU A 80 4.65 -4.65 -7.51
C LEU A 80 3.38 -5.49 -7.47
N ALA A 81 2.91 -5.89 -6.29
CA ALA A 81 1.64 -6.59 -6.15
C ALA A 81 0.47 -5.76 -6.69
N GLY A 82 0.41 -4.46 -6.34
CA GLY A 82 -0.59 -3.54 -6.87
C GLY A 82 -0.51 -3.36 -8.39
N LEU A 83 0.71 -3.27 -8.95
CA LEU A 83 0.94 -3.18 -10.39
C LEU A 83 0.45 -4.42 -11.14
N ILE A 84 0.73 -5.61 -10.61
CA ILE A 84 0.25 -6.88 -11.19
C ILE A 84 -1.28 -6.93 -11.21
N VAL A 85 -1.93 -6.58 -10.09
CA VAL A 85 -3.40 -6.56 -9.99
C VAL A 85 -4.01 -5.54 -10.95
N ALA A 86 -3.48 -4.33 -11.03
CA ALA A 86 -3.96 -3.30 -11.94
C ALA A 86 -3.77 -3.70 -13.42
N GLY A 87 -2.64 -4.32 -13.76
CA GLY A 87 -2.37 -4.84 -15.10
C GLY A 87 -3.33 -5.96 -15.50
N LEU A 88 -3.57 -6.93 -14.61
CA LEU A 88 -4.58 -7.98 -14.81
C LEU A 88 -5.97 -7.38 -15.03
N ASN A 89 -6.34 -6.34 -14.26
CA ASN A 89 -7.64 -5.68 -14.43
C ASN A 89 -7.79 -5.05 -15.81
N VAL A 90 -6.77 -4.35 -16.31
CA VAL A 90 -6.77 -3.81 -17.68
C VAL A 90 -6.85 -4.93 -18.72
N LEU A 91 -6.13 -6.03 -18.54
CA LEU A 91 -6.18 -7.17 -19.45
C LEU A 91 -7.56 -7.82 -19.51
N PHE A 92 -8.25 -7.99 -18.37
CA PHE A 92 -9.62 -8.53 -18.37
C PHE A 92 -10.62 -7.58 -19.01
N LEU A 93 -10.55 -6.30 -18.70
CA LEU A 93 -11.46 -5.32 -19.29
C LEU A 93 -11.22 -5.14 -20.79
N ARG A 94 -9.99 -5.31 -21.27
CA ARG A 94 -9.64 -5.25 -22.71
C ARG A 94 -9.91 -6.55 -23.46
N GLY A 95 -9.68 -7.70 -22.81
CA GLY A 95 -9.86 -9.02 -23.41
C GLY A 95 -11.31 -9.48 -23.49
N GLY A 96 -12.23 -8.75 -22.83
CA GLY A 96 -13.65 -9.09 -22.79
C GLY A 96 -13.93 -10.45 -22.13
N VAL A 97 -15.11 -11.00 -22.42
CA VAL A 97 -15.55 -12.35 -21.99
C VAL A 97 -14.84 -13.47 -22.79
N ASP A 98 -14.08 -13.12 -23.83
CA ASP A 98 -13.51 -14.04 -24.83
C ASP A 98 -12.26 -14.79 -24.38
N LEU A 99 -11.69 -14.48 -23.21
CA LEU A 99 -10.58 -15.24 -22.65
C LEU A 99 -11.00 -16.66 -22.20
N GLY A 100 -12.30 -16.96 -22.12
CA GLY A 100 -12.81 -18.28 -21.70
C GLY A 100 -12.51 -18.66 -20.25
N PHE A 101 -11.84 -17.78 -19.49
CA PHE A 101 -11.52 -17.94 -18.08
C PHE A 101 -12.36 -16.99 -17.23
N ASN A 102 -12.83 -17.47 -16.08
CA ASN A 102 -13.48 -16.62 -15.09
C ASN A 102 -12.41 -15.71 -14.43
N PRO A 103 -12.51 -14.36 -14.51
CA PRO A 103 -11.51 -13.46 -13.95
C PRO A 103 -11.21 -13.73 -12.47
N ALA A 104 -12.23 -14.07 -11.68
CA ALA A 104 -12.06 -14.41 -10.26
C ALA A 104 -11.16 -15.63 -10.06
N PHE A 105 -11.24 -16.62 -10.96
CA PHE A 105 -10.38 -17.80 -10.91
C PHE A 105 -8.93 -17.46 -11.21
N VAL A 106 -8.67 -16.58 -12.17
CA VAL A 106 -7.30 -16.16 -12.49
C VAL A 106 -6.69 -15.36 -11.34
N TYR A 107 -7.42 -14.38 -10.77
CA TYR A 107 -6.96 -13.65 -9.59
C TYR A 107 -6.66 -14.57 -8.40
N PHE A 108 -7.49 -15.59 -8.20
CA PHE A 108 -7.25 -16.60 -7.17
C PHE A 108 -5.96 -17.39 -7.41
N ILE A 109 -5.76 -17.93 -8.62
CA ILE A 109 -4.54 -18.70 -8.95
C ILE A 109 -3.29 -17.83 -8.85
N THR A 110 -3.32 -16.59 -9.35
CA THR A 110 -2.21 -15.65 -9.21
C THR A 110 -1.89 -15.39 -7.74
N SER A 111 -2.91 -15.18 -6.90
CA SER A 111 -2.72 -14.97 -5.47
C SER A 111 -2.12 -16.20 -4.76
N CYS A 112 -2.55 -17.41 -5.11
CA CYS A 112 -1.99 -18.65 -4.58
C CYS A 112 -0.49 -18.80 -4.93
N ILE A 113 -0.12 -18.52 -6.18
CA ILE A 113 1.28 -18.57 -6.64
C ILE A 113 2.12 -17.57 -5.86
N VAL A 114 1.69 -16.30 -5.81
CA VAL A 114 2.41 -15.23 -5.11
C VAL A 114 2.54 -15.53 -3.62
N ALA A 115 1.47 -16.01 -2.97
CA ALA A 115 1.50 -16.37 -1.54
C ALA A 115 2.46 -17.53 -1.25
N PHE A 116 2.48 -18.57 -2.09
CA PHE A 116 3.41 -19.69 -1.94
C PHE A 116 4.87 -19.25 -2.08
N PHE A 117 5.19 -18.46 -3.11
CA PHE A 117 6.53 -17.90 -3.29
C PHE A 117 6.93 -16.96 -2.14
N ALA A 118 6.02 -16.11 -1.67
CA ALA A 118 6.28 -15.21 -0.55
C ALA A 118 6.54 -15.98 0.76
N LEU A 119 5.79 -17.05 1.03
CA LEU A 119 6.01 -17.92 2.18
C LEU A 119 7.38 -18.60 2.11
N PHE A 120 7.70 -19.19 0.96
CA PHE A 120 8.99 -19.84 0.75
C PHE A 120 10.14 -18.85 0.93
N ALA A 121 10.05 -17.67 0.31
CA ALA A 121 11.04 -16.61 0.43
C ALA A 121 11.19 -16.12 1.88
N PHE A 122 10.08 -15.91 2.60
CA PHE A 122 10.11 -15.53 4.01
C PHE A 122 10.86 -16.57 4.85
N VAL A 123 10.47 -17.84 4.73
CA VAL A 123 11.09 -18.96 5.44
C VAL A 123 12.57 -19.12 5.09
N TRP A 124 12.96 -18.82 3.86
CA TRP A 124 14.36 -18.77 3.44
C TRP A 124 15.09 -17.61 4.14
N VAL A 125 14.56 -16.40 4.09
CA VAL A 125 15.19 -15.18 4.62
C VAL A 125 15.46 -15.30 6.12
N VAL A 126 14.49 -15.77 6.92
CA VAL A 126 14.71 -15.95 8.38
C VAL A 126 15.76 -17.01 8.71
N ARG A 127 16.17 -17.87 7.77
CA ARG A 127 17.25 -18.84 7.96
C ARG A 127 18.61 -18.35 7.51
N THR A 128 18.68 -17.23 6.80
CA THR A 128 19.95 -16.67 6.31
C THR A 128 20.86 -16.24 7.48
N PRO A 129 22.19 -16.34 7.31
CA PRO A 129 23.15 -15.91 8.34
C PRO A 129 23.04 -14.41 8.64
N VAL A 130 22.68 -13.60 7.63
CA VAL A 130 22.47 -12.15 7.78
C VAL A 130 21.38 -11.87 8.82
N MET A 131 20.20 -12.49 8.68
CA MET A 131 19.10 -12.26 9.62
C MET A 131 19.45 -12.72 11.04
N LYS A 132 20.15 -13.87 11.16
CA LYS A 132 20.61 -14.37 12.47
C LYS A 132 21.63 -13.44 13.13
N TYR A 133 22.54 -12.84 12.34
CA TYR A 133 23.53 -11.91 12.84
C TYR A 133 22.88 -10.66 13.46
N TYR A 134 21.97 -10.01 12.74
CA TYR A 134 21.27 -8.82 13.24
C TYR A 134 20.35 -9.16 14.43
N ALA A 135 19.59 -10.25 14.36
CA ALA A 135 18.71 -10.67 15.45
C ALA A 135 19.46 -11.04 16.74
N GLN A 136 20.70 -11.58 16.64
CA GLN A 136 21.52 -11.90 17.80
C GLN A 136 22.20 -10.66 18.39
N HIS A 137 22.63 -9.71 17.56
CA HIS A 137 23.26 -8.48 18.04
C HIS A 137 22.31 -7.65 18.93
N ASP A 138 21.02 -7.60 18.60
CA ASP A 138 20.02 -6.93 19.45
C ASP A 138 19.88 -7.58 20.83
N THR A 139 19.95 -8.93 20.90
CA THR A 139 19.85 -9.66 22.18
C THR A 139 21.09 -9.58 23.06
N VAL A 140 22.27 -9.28 22.49
CA VAL A 140 23.54 -9.17 23.24
C VAL A 140 23.78 -7.75 23.72
N GLU A 141 23.37 -6.73 22.95
CA GLU A 141 23.45 -5.34 23.39
C GLU A 141 22.38 -4.98 24.43
N SER A 142 21.30 -5.75 24.62
CA SER A 142 20.29 -5.45 25.63
C SER A 142 20.84 -5.52 27.06
N SER A 143 21.33 -4.38 27.56
CA SER A 143 21.53 -4.07 29.00
C SER A 143 20.20 -4.25 29.77
N PRO A 144 20.19 -4.42 31.11
CA PRO A 144 19.10 -5.09 31.82
C PRO A 144 17.74 -4.53 31.43
N ALA A 145 16.81 -5.44 31.11
CA ALA A 145 15.52 -5.16 30.51
C ALA A 145 14.77 -4.05 31.26
N LYS A 146 14.76 -2.85 30.68
CA LYS A 146 13.87 -1.76 31.11
C LYS A 146 12.43 -2.15 30.77
N PRO A 147 11.42 -1.60 31.46
CA PRO A 147 10.02 -1.91 31.17
C PRO A 147 9.68 -1.60 29.71
N LYS A 148 8.87 -2.45 29.05
CA LYS A 148 8.44 -2.26 27.65
C LYS A 148 7.81 -0.89 27.37
N GLU A 149 7.13 -0.31 28.36
CA GLU A 149 6.55 1.03 28.23
C GLU A 149 7.62 2.12 28.02
N TYR A 150 8.75 1.99 28.72
CA TYR A 150 9.89 2.91 28.54
C TYR A 150 10.48 2.79 27.14
N GLU A 151 10.59 1.57 26.61
CA GLU A 151 11.06 1.29 25.25
C GLU A 151 10.16 1.97 24.21
N ILE A 152 8.84 1.75 24.29
CA ILE A 152 7.87 2.33 23.34
C ILE A 152 7.93 3.86 23.38
N ARG A 153 7.95 4.46 24.57
CA ARG A 153 7.97 5.92 24.69
C ARG A 153 9.27 6.54 24.17
N ARG A 154 10.43 5.94 24.51
CA ARG A 154 11.72 6.38 23.98
C ARG A 154 11.76 6.27 22.46
N THR A 155 11.30 5.14 21.93
CA THR A 155 11.22 4.91 20.48
C THR A 155 10.35 5.97 19.83
N PHE A 156 9.15 6.20 20.36
CA PHE A 156 8.24 7.24 19.89
C PHE A 156 8.92 8.61 19.83
N ASP A 157 9.53 9.05 20.94
CA ASP A 157 10.20 10.35 21.04
C ASP A 157 11.36 10.47 20.03
N ALA A 158 12.02 9.37 19.67
CA ALA A 158 13.10 9.36 18.68
C ALA A 158 12.61 9.45 17.23
N ILE A 159 11.42 8.90 16.92
CA ILE A 159 10.94 8.75 15.53
C ILE A 159 9.65 9.51 15.22
N TYR A 160 9.09 10.29 16.16
CA TYR A 160 7.78 10.92 16.01
C TYR A 160 7.65 11.75 14.72
N ASP A 161 8.71 12.46 14.33
CA ASP A 161 8.75 13.20 13.07
C ASP A 161 8.53 12.27 11.87
N GLN A 162 9.19 11.11 11.82
CA GLN A 162 9.04 10.14 10.73
C GLN A 162 7.66 9.47 10.74
N LEU A 163 7.07 9.25 11.92
CA LEU A 163 5.69 8.77 12.05
C LEU A 163 4.71 9.77 11.42
N LEU A 164 4.82 11.06 11.74
CA LEU A 164 3.95 12.07 11.14
C LEU A 164 4.15 12.19 9.63
N ILE A 165 5.40 12.12 9.16
CA ILE A 165 5.72 12.19 7.72
C ILE A 165 5.12 11.01 6.96
N VAL A 166 5.30 9.77 7.44
CA VAL A 166 4.74 8.58 6.75
C VAL A 166 3.22 8.59 6.78
N GLY A 167 2.63 8.88 7.94
CA GLY A 167 1.17 8.98 8.09
C GLY A 167 0.58 10.03 7.15
N TYR A 168 1.18 11.21 7.07
CA TYR A 168 0.71 12.29 6.20
C TYR A 168 0.88 11.97 4.71
N ASN A 169 2.00 11.36 4.31
CA ASN A 169 2.23 10.97 2.92
C ASN A 169 1.11 10.04 2.42
N PHE A 170 0.82 8.98 3.17
CA PHE A 170 -0.22 8.02 2.82
C PHE A 170 -1.64 8.55 3.04
N PHE A 171 -1.83 9.46 4.00
CA PHE A 171 -3.07 10.22 4.17
C PHE A 171 -3.43 11.00 2.90
N ILE A 172 -2.54 11.87 2.41
CA ILE A 172 -2.78 12.63 1.17
C ILE A 172 -2.93 11.69 -0.02
N THR A 173 -2.16 10.59 -0.05
CA THR A 173 -2.28 9.58 -1.10
C THR A 173 -3.70 9.00 -1.17
N LEU A 174 -4.26 8.51 -0.06
CA LEU A 174 -5.60 7.92 -0.05
C LEU A 174 -6.76 8.91 0.01
N LEU A 175 -6.48 10.15 0.38
CA LEU A 175 -7.45 11.24 0.25
C LEU A 175 -7.80 11.49 -1.22
N VAL A 176 -6.81 11.39 -2.11
CA VAL A 176 -6.93 11.68 -3.55
C VAL A 176 -7.16 10.40 -4.37
N PHE A 177 -6.33 9.37 -4.18
CA PHE A 177 -6.39 8.13 -4.96
C PHE A 177 -7.00 6.97 -4.14
N PRO A 178 -7.92 6.17 -4.69
CA PRO A 178 -8.51 6.29 -6.02
C PRO A 178 -9.76 7.19 -6.04
N SER A 179 -10.35 7.51 -4.88
CA SER A 179 -11.71 8.04 -4.76
C SER A 179 -11.93 9.28 -5.64
N LEU A 180 -11.11 10.33 -5.49
CA LEU A 180 -11.24 11.57 -6.27
C LEU A 180 -10.83 11.33 -7.73
N THR A 181 -9.67 10.69 -7.93
CA THR A 181 -9.09 10.48 -9.27
C THR A 181 -9.93 9.58 -10.18
N SER A 182 -10.76 8.70 -9.62
CA SER A 182 -11.67 7.83 -10.38
C SER A 182 -12.91 8.54 -10.91
N LYS A 183 -13.18 9.77 -10.42
CA LYS A 183 -14.32 10.60 -10.83
C LYS A 183 -13.97 11.63 -11.92
N ILE A 184 -12.71 11.64 -12.35
CA ILE A 184 -12.25 12.54 -13.41
C ILE A 184 -12.93 12.18 -14.74
N ILE A 185 -13.30 13.21 -15.48
CA ILE A 185 -13.96 13.08 -16.78
C ILE A 185 -12.90 12.80 -17.85
N ASP A 186 -13.18 11.78 -18.66
CA ASP A 186 -12.41 11.42 -19.85
C ASP A 186 -12.92 12.24 -21.03
N HIS A 187 -12.15 13.24 -21.47
CA HIS A 187 -12.57 14.15 -22.54
C HIS A 187 -12.34 13.55 -23.93
N ASN A 188 -11.20 12.88 -24.11
CA ASN A 188 -10.80 12.43 -25.43
C ASN A 188 -11.32 11.04 -25.78
N GLN A 189 -11.75 10.25 -24.80
CA GLN A 189 -12.35 8.92 -25.00
C GLN A 189 -11.47 7.95 -25.80
N TRP A 190 -10.14 8.14 -25.77
CA TRP A 190 -9.17 7.33 -26.54
C TRP A 190 -9.21 5.83 -26.22
N LEU A 191 -9.71 5.50 -25.03
CA LEU A 191 -9.69 4.16 -24.45
C LEU A 191 -11.08 3.56 -24.29
N VAL A 192 -12.08 4.12 -24.97
CA VAL A 192 -13.43 3.54 -25.06
C VAL A 192 -13.43 2.44 -26.13
N GLN A 193 -13.80 1.23 -25.71
CA GLN A 193 -13.89 0.08 -26.59
C GLN A 193 -15.22 0.05 -27.35
N ALA A 194 -15.31 -0.79 -28.39
CA ALA A 194 -16.50 -0.92 -29.24
C ALA A 194 -17.75 -1.42 -28.48
N ASP A 195 -17.57 -2.13 -27.37
CA ASP A 195 -18.63 -2.60 -26.46
C ASP A 195 -19.07 -1.52 -25.44
N GLY A 196 -18.46 -0.34 -25.47
CA GLY A 196 -18.70 0.76 -24.53
C GLY A 196 -17.86 0.71 -23.26
N THR A 197 -17.00 -0.29 -23.08
CA THR A 197 -16.10 -0.39 -21.93
C THR A 197 -15.04 0.71 -21.98
N ASN A 198 -15.05 1.62 -20.99
CA ASN A 198 -14.05 2.69 -20.88
C ASN A 198 -12.85 2.25 -20.01
N LEU A 199 -11.66 2.16 -20.61
CA LEU A 199 -10.43 1.78 -19.92
C LEU A 199 -9.66 2.96 -19.32
N PHE A 200 -10.17 4.20 -19.42
CA PHE A 200 -9.51 5.40 -18.90
C PHE A 200 -9.14 5.29 -17.42
N VAL A 201 -10.11 4.97 -16.55
CA VAL A 201 -9.85 4.84 -15.10
C VAL A 201 -8.93 3.64 -14.79
N PRO A 202 -9.18 2.42 -15.33
CA PRO A 202 -8.24 1.30 -15.16
C PRO A 202 -6.78 1.62 -15.55
N VAL A 203 -6.57 2.35 -16.65
CA VAL A 203 -5.24 2.66 -17.19
C VAL A 203 -4.62 3.86 -16.51
N PHE A 204 -5.25 5.03 -16.56
CA PHE A 204 -4.65 6.29 -16.11
C PHE A 204 -4.82 6.56 -14.61
N THR A 205 -5.79 5.93 -13.95
CA THR A 205 -5.92 6.00 -12.49
C THR A 205 -5.14 4.84 -11.85
N PHE A 206 -5.56 3.59 -12.07
CA PHE A 206 -5.02 2.46 -11.32
C PHE A 206 -3.65 1.98 -11.82
N LEU A 207 -3.51 1.68 -13.11
CA LEU A 207 -2.27 1.14 -13.66
C LEU A 207 -1.13 2.16 -13.59
N LEU A 208 -1.40 3.41 -14.01
CA LEU A 208 -0.43 4.48 -13.99
C LEU A 208 0.04 4.82 -12.56
N PHE A 209 -0.89 4.87 -11.59
CA PHE A 209 -0.52 5.10 -10.20
C PHE A 209 0.40 4.00 -9.66
N ASN A 210 0.04 2.73 -9.87
CA ASN A 210 0.85 1.61 -9.38
C ASN A 210 2.22 1.55 -10.07
N LEU A 211 2.29 1.86 -11.37
CA LEU A 211 3.56 1.95 -12.09
C LEU A 211 4.45 3.06 -11.53
N GLY A 212 3.88 4.26 -11.32
CA GLY A 212 4.62 5.37 -10.75
C GLY A 212 5.06 5.10 -9.31
N ASP A 213 4.25 4.45 -8.48
CA ASP A 213 4.62 4.04 -7.11
C ASP A 213 5.82 3.06 -7.13
N VAL A 214 5.82 2.08 -8.03
CA VAL A 214 6.97 1.17 -8.26
C VAL A 214 8.20 1.98 -8.65
N VAL A 215 8.10 2.86 -9.66
CA VAL A 215 9.22 3.70 -10.10
C VAL A 215 9.76 4.57 -8.95
N GLY A 216 8.87 5.21 -8.20
CA GLY A 216 9.23 6.04 -7.05
C GLY A 216 9.98 5.26 -5.96
N ARG A 217 9.49 4.07 -5.58
CA ARG A 217 10.15 3.20 -4.60
C ARG A 217 11.47 2.65 -5.13
N THR A 218 11.58 2.38 -6.43
CA THR A 218 12.86 1.96 -7.02
C THR A 218 13.88 3.09 -7.01
N LEU A 219 13.47 4.32 -7.35
CA LEU A 219 14.34 5.50 -7.30
C LEU A 219 14.86 5.78 -5.89
N SER A 220 14.07 5.51 -4.85
CA SER A 220 14.48 5.70 -3.46
C SER A 220 15.62 4.75 -3.03
N ALA A 221 15.89 3.68 -3.77
CA ALA A 221 17.00 2.77 -3.48
C ALA A 221 18.36 3.29 -3.99
N TYR A 222 18.36 4.12 -5.03
CA TYR A 222 19.58 4.59 -5.70
C TYR A 222 20.17 5.87 -5.11
N GLY A 223 19.45 6.54 -4.21
CA GLY A 223 19.94 7.73 -3.54
C GLY A 223 18.86 8.50 -2.80
N ASN A 224 19.31 9.22 -1.78
CA ASN A 224 18.47 10.07 -0.94
C ASN A 224 18.54 11.51 -1.46
N LEU A 225 17.48 11.98 -2.10
CA LEU A 225 17.30 13.39 -2.47
C LEU A 225 17.02 14.26 -1.24
N PHE A 226 16.43 13.66 -0.21
CA PHE A 226 16.10 14.31 1.05
C PHE A 226 16.82 13.63 2.21
N THR A 227 17.08 14.40 3.26
CA THR A 227 17.48 13.91 4.58
C THR A 227 16.22 13.65 5.42
N ALA A 228 16.39 12.92 6.53
CA ALA A 228 15.32 12.66 7.48
C ALA A 228 14.61 13.95 7.97
N TYR A 229 15.34 15.08 8.03
CA TYR A 229 14.81 16.35 8.53
C TYR A 229 13.97 17.12 7.51
N ASN A 230 14.43 17.22 6.26
CA ASN A 230 13.78 18.04 5.23
C ASN A 230 12.71 17.28 4.44
N LEU A 231 12.60 15.95 4.59
CA LEU A 231 11.56 15.12 3.99
C LEU A 231 10.13 15.61 4.28
N ARG A 232 9.90 16.19 5.48
CA ARG A 232 8.61 16.76 5.87
C ARG A 232 8.11 17.84 4.91
N TYR A 233 9.00 18.68 4.37
CA TYR A 233 8.61 19.74 3.45
C TYR A 233 8.17 19.16 2.11
N ALA A 234 8.88 18.14 1.61
CA ALA A 234 8.51 17.45 0.38
C ALA A 234 7.14 16.76 0.50
N VAL A 235 6.86 16.17 1.66
CA VAL A 235 5.56 15.53 1.94
C VAL A 235 4.43 16.58 2.09
N LEU A 236 4.68 17.73 2.73
CA LEU A 236 3.70 18.82 2.82
C LEU A 236 3.36 19.44 1.45
N VAL A 237 4.34 19.52 0.53
CA VAL A 237 4.08 19.99 -0.84
C VAL A 237 3.09 19.09 -1.59
N ARG A 238 2.96 17.80 -1.21
CA ARG A 238 1.97 16.89 -1.82
C ARG A 238 0.53 17.37 -1.63
N THR A 239 0.26 18.20 -0.64
CA THR A 239 -1.09 18.79 -0.42
C THR A 239 -1.55 19.61 -1.60
N LEU A 240 -0.62 20.16 -2.40
CA LEU A 240 -0.94 20.86 -3.64
C LEU A 240 -1.58 19.95 -4.71
N PHE A 241 -1.41 18.62 -4.63
CA PHE A 241 -2.09 17.70 -5.53
C PHE A 241 -3.61 17.69 -5.31
N VAL A 242 -4.08 17.93 -4.07
CA VAL A 242 -5.54 17.95 -3.77
C VAL A 242 -6.26 19.01 -4.63
N PRO A 243 -5.91 20.31 -4.57
CA PRO A 243 -6.52 21.29 -5.45
C PRO A 243 -6.17 21.05 -6.92
N ALA A 244 -4.97 20.56 -7.25
CA ALA A 244 -4.62 20.28 -8.65
C ALA A 244 -5.57 19.27 -9.31
N PHE A 245 -5.93 18.18 -8.61
CA PHE A 245 -6.91 17.20 -9.10
C PHE A 245 -8.36 17.70 -9.03
N LEU A 246 -8.72 18.55 -8.06
CA LEU A 246 -10.06 19.17 -8.01
C LEU A 246 -10.29 20.21 -9.12
N LEU A 247 -9.21 20.82 -9.62
CA LEU A 247 -9.24 21.76 -10.75
C LEU A 247 -9.18 21.06 -12.12
N CYS A 248 -8.93 19.75 -12.14
CA CYS A 248 -9.26 18.90 -13.29
C CYS A 248 -10.79 18.74 -13.36
N ASP A 249 -11.34 18.48 -14.53
CA ASP A 249 -12.79 18.29 -14.64
C ASP A 249 -13.23 16.99 -13.93
N VAL A 250 -14.03 17.14 -12.87
CA VAL A 250 -14.50 16.05 -12.00
C VAL A 250 -16.03 16.04 -12.00
N LYS A 251 -16.63 14.85 -12.13
CA LYS A 251 -18.09 14.66 -12.28
C LYS A 251 -18.98 15.29 -11.18
N PHE A 252 -18.42 15.65 -10.03
CA PHE A 252 -19.17 16.10 -8.84
C PHE A 252 -18.48 17.29 -8.13
N SER A 253 -17.87 18.22 -8.87
CA SER A 253 -17.08 19.26 -8.22
C SER A 253 -17.93 20.29 -7.45
N ILE A 254 -17.66 20.41 -6.15
CA ILE A 254 -18.09 21.49 -5.25
C ILE A 254 -17.51 22.85 -5.72
N VAL A 255 -16.45 22.82 -6.53
CA VAL A 255 -15.74 23.98 -7.07
C VAL A 255 -16.03 24.11 -8.57
N SER A 256 -16.75 25.16 -8.98
CA SER A 256 -17.11 25.43 -10.40
C SER A 256 -15.94 25.84 -11.31
N ALA A 257 -14.71 25.93 -10.81
CA ALA A 257 -13.56 26.39 -11.58
C ALA A 257 -12.79 25.22 -12.20
N VAL A 258 -13.04 24.93 -13.48
CA VAL A 258 -12.22 24.00 -14.28
C VAL A 258 -11.08 24.79 -14.91
N LEU A 259 -9.84 24.58 -14.44
CA LEU A 259 -8.66 25.24 -15.00
C LEU A 259 -7.96 24.34 -16.04
N PHE A 260 -8.00 23.01 -15.84
CA PHE A 260 -7.29 22.04 -16.65
C PHE A 260 -8.27 21.19 -17.48
N ASN A 261 -8.66 21.69 -18.65
CA ASN A 261 -9.62 21.06 -19.57
C ASN A 261 -8.96 20.07 -20.56
N SER A 262 -7.99 19.28 -20.10
CA SER A 262 -7.33 18.27 -20.93
C SER A 262 -6.84 17.10 -20.10
N ASP A 263 -7.08 15.89 -20.60
CA ASP A 263 -6.64 14.64 -19.96
C ASP A 263 -5.12 14.58 -19.75
N LEU A 264 -4.33 15.32 -20.56
CA LEU A 264 -2.87 15.39 -20.42
C LEU A 264 -2.43 15.96 -19.07
N TRP A 265 -3.14 16.97 -18.55
CA TRP A 265 -2.84 17.55 -17.24
C TRP A 265 -3.08 16.54 -16.11
N TYR A 266 -4.20 15.82 -16.19
CA TYR A 266 -4.51 14.75 -15.26
C TYR A 266 -3.42 13.66 -15.26
N ILE A 267 -3.03 13.18 -16.45
CA ILE A 267 -1.99 12.15 -16.61
C ILE A 267 -0.66 12.64 -16.03
N LEU A 268 -0.26 13.89 -16.31
CA LEU A 268 0.96 14.49 -15.77
C LEU A 268 0.92 14.56 -14.24
N PHE A 269 -0.19 15.03 -13.67
CA PHE A 269 -0.36 15.09 -12.21
C PHE A 269 -0.35 13.69 -11.60
N MET A 270 -0.96 12.69 -12.22
CA MET A 270 -0.92 11.31 -11.74
C MET A 270 0.48 10.71 -11.74
N ILE A 271 1.29 10.96 -12.78
CA ILE A 271 2.70 10.53 -12.82
C ILE A 271 3.47 11.16 -11.67
N LEU A 272 3.40 12.48 -11.52
CA LEU A 272 4.12 13.20 -10.46
C LEU A 272 3.66 12.75 -9.07
N PHE A 273 2.35 12.60 -8.88
CA PHE A 273 1.73 12.21 -7.61
C PHE A 273 2.12 10.81 -7.16
N SER A 274 2.09 9.84 -8.09
CA SER A 274 2.41 8.44 -7.83
C SER A 274 3.91 8.21 -7.59
N VAL A 275 4.77 8.77 -8.44
CA VAL A 275 6.24 8.68 -8.27
C VAL A 275 6.66 9.33 -6.96
N SER A 276 6.14 10.51 -6.63
CA SER A 276 6.46 11.16 -5.35
C SER A 276 5.90 10.39 -4.16
N SER A 277 4.77 9.68 -4.30
CA SER A 277 4.19 8.86 -3.22
C SER A 277 5.12 7.71 -2.87
N GLY A 278 5.58 6.99 -3.90
CA GLY A 278 6.47 5.85 -3.72
C GLY A 278 7.84 6.25 -3.23
N TYR A 279 8.40 7.33 -3.80
CA TYR A 279 9.72 7.83 -3.41
C TYR A 279 9.75 8.31 -1.95
N LEU A 280 8.84 9.22 -1.57
CA LEU A 280 8.79 9.79 -0.22
C LEU A 280 8.35 8.75 0.82
N GLY A 281 7.40 7.88 0.46
CA GLY A 281 6.93 6.78 1.31
C GLY A 281 8.02 5.75 1.62
N ALA A 282 8.87 5.42 0.64
CA ALA A 282 10.01 4.54 0.89
C ALA A 282 11.11 5.22 1.73
N GLN A 283 11.46 6.47 1.42
CA GLN A 283 12.47 7.21 2.18
C GLN A 283 12.12 7.35 3.66
N CYS A 284 10.88 7.75 4.01
CA CYS A 284 10.50 7.89 5.42
C CYS A 284 10.54 6.55 6.16
N MET A 285 10.05 5.47 5.54
CA MET A 285 10.09 4.12 6.13
C MET A 285 11.51 3.59 6.30
N MET A 286 12.47 4.00 5.46
CA MET A 286 13.88 3.68 5.62
C MET A 286 14.54 4.47 6.76
N PHE A 287 14.23 5.76 6.89
CA PHE A 287 14.81 6.63 7.91
C PHE A 287 14.26 6.35 9.31
N GLY A 288 12.96 6.04 9.45
CA GLY A 288 12.29 5.85 10.74
C GLY A 288 13.06 4.95 11.72
N PRO A 289 13.28 3.67 11.40
CA PRO A 289 14.04 2.77 12.27
C PRO A 289 15.50 3.20 12.47
N GLN A 290 16.11 3.88 11.51
CA GLN A 290 17.51 4.32 11.62
C GLN A 290 17.70 5.50 12.58
N CYS A 291 16.64 6.28 12.84
CA CYS A 291 16.65 7.34 13.85
C CYS A 291 16.53 6.79 15.29
N ALA A 292 16.05 5.55 15.46
CA ALA A 292 15.97 4.90 16.76
C ALA A 292 17.31 4.26 17.17
N ASP A 293 17.49 4.08 18.47
CA ASP A 293 18.57 3.25 19.02
C ASP A 293 18.52 1.85 18.41
N VAL A 294 19.69 1.22 18.19
CA VAL A 294 19.81 -0.12 17.56
C VAL A 294 18.84 -1.13 18.18
N ARG A 295 18.74 -1.12 19.51
CA ARG A 295 17.89 -2.01 20.32
C ARG A 295 16.38 -1.82 20.10
N ASP A 296 15.98 -0.64 19.65
CA ASP A 296 14.58 -0.22 19.53
C ASP A 296 14.09 -0.25 18.07
N ARG A 297 14.96 -0.67 17.14
CA ARG A 297 14.66 -0.63 15.70
C ARG A 297 13.50 -1.53 15.28
N GLU A 298 13.31 -2.67 15.96
CA GLU A 298 12.17 -3.55 15.73
C GLU A 298 10.85 -2.85 16.12
N CYS A 299 10.85 -2.20 17.29
CA CYS A 299 9.72 -1.40 17.75
C CYS A 299 9.44 -0.26 16.77
N ALA A 300 10.49 0.48 16.38
CA ALA A 300 10.41 1.59 15.44
C ALA A 300 9.80 1.17 14.10
N GLY A 301 10.26 0.07 13.50
CA GLY A 301 9.70 -0.47 12.25
C GLY A 301 8.22 -0.80 12.38
N THR A 302 7.82 -1.42 13.49
CA THR A 302 6.41 -1.75 13.77
C THR A 302 5.56 -0.48 13.91
N MET A 303 6.05 0.54 14.62
CA MET A 303 5.36 1.82 14.80
C MET A 303 5.21 2.59 13.49
N MET A 304 6.21 2.54 12.61
CA MET A 304 6.15 3.13 11.27
C MET A 304 5.04 2.49 10.42
N ALA A 305 4.94 1.17 10.42
CA ALA A 305 3.87 0.44 9.73
C ALA A 305 2.47 0.77 10.28
N PHE A 306 2.36 0.91 11.61
CA PHE A 306 1.13 1.33 12.26
C PHE A 306 0.70 2.74 11.84
N SER A 307 1.64 3.69 11.85
CA SER A 307 1.39 5.07 11.42
C SER A 307 0.99 5.17 9.94
N LEU A 308 1.64 4.38 9.08
CA LEU A 308 1.24 4.22 7.67
C LEU A 308 -0.22 3.78 7.57
N THR A 309 -0.63 2.77 8.34
CA THR A 309 -2.01 2.24 8.33
C THR A 309 -3.03 3.29 8.81
N ILE A 310 -2.69 4.09 9.83
CA ILE A 310 -3.52 5.22 10.28
C ILE A 310 -3.69 6.23 9.15
N GLY A 311 -2.61 6.59 8.45
CA GLY A 311 -2.67 7.49 7.30
C GLY A 311 -3.63 6.99 6.22
N LEU A 312 -3.51 5.70 5.87
CA LEU A 312 -4.43 5.05 4.93
C LEU A 312 -5.89 5.13 5.38
N LEU A 313 -6.16 4.82 6.66
CA LEU A 313 -7.51 4.83 7.24
C LEU A 313 -8.12 6.23 7.20
N ILE A 314 -7.41 7.24 7.73
CA ILE A 314 -7.92 8.61 7.77
C ILE A 314 -8.09 9.16 6.35
N GLY A 315 -7.15 8.87 5.45
CA GLY A 315 -7.19 9.35 4.06
C GLY A 315 -8.39 8.80 3.32
N SER A 316 -8.60 7.48 3.38
CA SER A 316 -9.77 6.84 2.77
C SER A 316 -11.09 7.32 3.37
N TRP A 317 -11.18 7.48 4.69
CA TRP A 317 -12.39 7.96 5.34
C TRP A 317 -12.74 9.41 4.95
N LEU A 318 -11.75 10.31 4.98
CA LEU A 318 -11.95 11.71 4.58
C LEU A 318 -12.13 11.88 3.06
N SER A 319 -11.69 10.91 2.24
CA SER A 319 -11.93 10.93 0.79
C SER A 319 -13.42 10.90 0.46
N PHE A 320 -14.25 10.26 1.29
CA PHE A 320 -15.70 10.28 1.12
C PHE A 320 -16.28 11.69 1.32
N LEU A 321 -15.75 12.49 2.25
CA LEU A 321 -16.22 13.86 2.46
C LEU A 321 -15.91 14.79 1.29
N LEU A 322 -14.84 14.50 0.52
CA LEU A 322 -14.50 15.27 -0.67
C LEU A 322 -15.42 14.98 -1.87
N ILE A 323 -16.15 13.86 -1.83
CA ILE A 323 -16.93 13.33 -2.96
C ILE A 323 -18.40 13.13 -2.57
N ALA A 324 -18.76 13.39 -1.30
CA ALA A 324 -20.12 13.25 -0.81
C ALA A 324 -20.98 14.42 -1.31
N ASP A 325 -22.08 14.07 -1.96
CA ASP A 325 -23.24 14.93 -2.22
C ASP A 325 -24.20 14.91 -1.02
#